data_AF-D6PKR7-F1
#
_entry.id   AF-D6PKR7-F1
#
_cell.length_a   1.000
_cell.length_b   1.000
_cell.length_c   1.000
_cell.angle_alpha   90.00
_cell.angle_beta   90.00
_cell.angle_gamma   90.00
#
_symmetry.space_group_name_H-M   'P 1'
#
loop_
_entity.id
_entity.type
_entity.pdbx_description
1 polymer ?
#
loop_
_entity_poly.entity_id
_entity_poly.type
_entity_poly.pdbx_seq_one_letter_code
_entity_poly.pdbx_strand_id
1 'polypeptide(L)'
;MVNEAGFIDLLESTKPGELNPDLVETLEGFNTWDEVHLNGGLLLKGDVFALGLGKNVDEWFAERDTDVEASLIQKRSWLSLFSNNPTEVHLSRGSKNIEARVPYGLSLDMHVVGEKRRREVDWATIERIFVSKPPAPWAVHEAPNREQDS
;
A
#
# COMPACT_ATOMS: atom_id res chain seq x y z
N MET A 1 22.02 29.71 -13.50
CA MET A 1 21.43 28.86 -12.44
C MET A 1 19.98 29.30 -12.33
N VAL A 2 19.03 28.43 -12.66
CA VAL A 2 17.60 28.78 -12.70
C VAL A 2 17.06 28.75 -11.26
N ASN A 3 16.46 29.84 -10.81
CA ASN A 3 15.76 29.93 -9.52
C ASN A 3 14.29 29.46 -9.68
N GLU A 4 13.56 29.28 -8.58
CA GLU A 4 12.15 28.84 -8.61
C GLU A 4 11.27 29.70 -9.55
N ALA A 5 11.44 31.02 -9.51
CA ALA A 5 10.71 31.94 -10.39
C ALA A 5 11.03 31.71 -11.88
N GLY A 6 12.31 31.55 -12.22
CA GLY A 6 12.73 31.25 -13.60
C GLY A 6 12.34 29.85 -14.07
N PHE A 7 12.11 28.90 -13.15
CA PHE A 7 11.59 27.58 -13.49
C PHE A 7 10.08 27.62 -13.76
N ILE A 8 9.32 28.42 -12.99
CA ILE A 8 7.91 28.69 -13.27
C ILE A 8 7.74 29.39 -14.61
N ASP A 9 8.51 30.45 -14.88
CA ASP A 9 8.50 31.14 -16.18
C ASP A 9 8.83 30.18 -17.34
N LEU A 10 9.74 29.23 -17.14
CA LEU A 10 10.06 28.20 -18.12
C LEU A 10 8.88 27.25 -18.35
N LEU A 11 8.21 26.79 -17.29
CA LEU A 11 7.03 25.92 -17.38
C LEU A 11 5.83 26.63 -18.05
N GLU A 12 5.66 27.92 -17.79
CA GLU A 12 4.58 28.73 -18.35
C GLU A 12 4.84 29.11 -19.82
N SER A 13 6.09 29.39 -20.18
CA SER A 13 6.48 29.77 -21.55
C SER A 13 6.67 28.57 -22.48
N THR A 14 6.97 27.39 -21.93
CA THR A 14 7.05 26.16 -22.70
C THR A 14 5.64 25.62 -22.91
N LYS A 15 5.18 25.52 -24.16
CA LYS A 15 3.95 24.77 -24.49
C LYS A 15 4.32 23.29 -24.61
N PRO A 16 3.98 22.43 -23.62
CA PRO A 16 4.42 21.03 -23.61
C PRO A 16 3.77 20.16 -24.70
N GLY A 17 2.85 20.72 -25.50
CA GLY A 17 2.11 19.96 -26.52
C GLY A 17 0.94 19.18 -25.92
N GLU A 18 0.37 18.27 -26.71
CA GLU A 18 -0.66 17.35 -26.23
C GLU A 18 -0.04 16.24 -25.38
N LEU A 19 -0.76 15.81 -24.34
CA LEU A 19 -0.33 14.76 -23.44
C LEU A 19 -0.19 13.45 -24.23
N ASN A 20 0.99 12.83 -24.21
CA ASN A 20 1.19 11.54 -24.87
C ASN A 20 0.46 10.44 -24.07
N PRO A 21 -0.60 9.81 -24.62
CA PRO A 21 -1.36 8.79 -23.89
C PRO A 21 -0.50 7.57 -23.54
N ASP A 22 0.47 7.20 -24.39
CA ASP A 22 1.38 6.08 -24.14
C ASP A 22 2.28 6.37 -22.92
N LEU A 23 2.68 7.62 -22.74
CA LEU A 23 3.47 8.04 -21.58
C LEU A 23 2.64 8.00 -20.30
N VAL A 24 1.35 8.40 -20.36
CA VAL A 24 0.43 8.32 -19.22
C VAL A 24 0.22 6.86 -18.83
N GLU A 25 -0.08 5.99 -19.80
CA GLU A 25 -0.24 4.55 -19.57
C GLU A 25 1.03 3.93 -18.96
N THR A 26 2.20 4.36 -19.45
CA THR A 26 3.49 3.91 -18.92
C THR A 26 3.66 4.33 -17.45
N LEU A 27 3.36 5.61 -17.13
CA LEU A 27 3.46 6.13 -15.77
C LEU A 27 2.46 5.46 -14.82
N GLU A 28 1.24 5.23 -15.29
CA GLU A 28 0.19 4.51 -14.55
C GLU A 28 0.46 3.01 -14.41
N GLY A 29 1.28 2.45 -15.30
CA GLY A 29 1.69 1.04 -15.28
C GLY A 29 2.81 0.76 -14.27
N PHE A 30 3.55 1.79 -13.85
CA PHE A 30 4.44 1.66 -12.70
C PHE A 30 3.63 1.68 -11.42
N ASN A 31 3.85 0.68 -10.57
CA ASN A 31 3.28 0.69 -9.23
C ASN A 31 4.00 1.73 -8.37
N THR A 32 3.24 2.52 -7.61
CA THR A 32 3.76 3.34 -6.52
C THR A 32 4.06 2.48 -5.29
N TRP A 33 4.78 3.03 -4.33
CA TRP A 33 5.04 2.36 -3.07
C TRP A 33 3.76 2.29 -2.23
N ASP A 34 3.52 1.14 -1.62
CA ASP A 34 2.49 0.95 -0.62
C ASP A 34 2.89 1.64 0.69
N GLU A 35 1.88 2.11 1.41
CA GLU A 35 2.02 2.91 2.62
C GLU A 35 1.22 2.29 3.78
N VAL A 36 1.92 1.95 4.87
CA VAL A 36 1.30 1.50 6.12
C VAL A 36 1.55 2.55 7.19
N HIS A 37 0.49 3.25 7.58
CA HIS A 37 0.49 4.21 8.66
C HIS A 37 0.29 3.48 9.99
N LEU A 38 1.23 3.67 10.90
CA LEU A 38 1.16 3.11 12.25
C LEU A 38 0.72 4.18 13.25
N ASN A 39 0.11 3.72 14.34
CA ASN A 39 -0.19 4.54 15.50
C ASN A 39 1.07 5.29 15.97
N GLY A 40 0.88 6.56 16.34
CA GLY A 40 1.99 7.43 16.76
C GLY A 40 2.66 8.19 15.62
N GLY A 41 2.06 8.20 14.41
CA GLY A 41 2.52 9.01 13.28
C GLY A 41 3.72 8.41 12.55
N LEU A 42 3.96 7.10 12.69
CA LEU A 42 5.02 6.40 11.98
C LEU A 42 4.48 5.89 10.63
N LEU A 43 5.36 5.75 9.65
CA LEU A 43 5.01 5.35 8.30
C LEU A 43 6.00 4.32 7.78
N LEU A 44 5.49 3.20 7.27
CA LEU A 44 6.27 2.23 6.53
C LEU A 44 5.93 2.36 5.04
N LYS A 45 6.97 2.41 4.20
CA LYS A 45 6.83 2.42 2.74
C LYS A 45 7.48 1.17 2.15
N GLY A 46 6.84 0.57 1.15
CA GLY A 46 7.38 -0.58 0.42
C GLY A 46 6.29 -1.34 -0.33
N ASP A 47 6.27 -2.67 -0.23
CA ASP A 47 5.33 -3.52 -0.97
C ASP A 47 4.59 -4.47 -0.02
N VAL A 48 3.26 -4.41 -0.01
CA VAL A 48 2.39 -5.29 0.78
C VAL A 48 2.09 -6.56 -0.01
N PHE A 49 2.49 -7.71 0.54
CA PHE A 49 2.27 -9.02 -0.10
C PHE A 49 0.92 -9.63 0.28
N ALA A 50 0.55 -9.54 1.56
CA ALA A 50 -0.66 -10.14 2.09
C ALA A 50 -1.20 -9.34 3.27
N LEU A 51 -2.52 -9.30 3.41
CA LEU A 51 -3.18 -8.63 4.53
C LEU A 51 -3.20 -9.52 5.77
N GLY A 52 -3.13 -10.85 5.61
CA GLY A 52 -3.09 -11.77 6.74
C GLY A 52 -4.40 -11.84 7.52
N LEU A 53 -5.51 -11.42 6.89
CA LEU A 53 -6.86 -11.41 7.45
C LEU A 53 -7.66 -12.67 7.10
N GLY A 54 -6.99 -13.67 6.53
CA GLY A 54 -7.56 -14.95 6.13
C GLY A 54 -7.69 -15.08 4.61
N LYS A 55 -7.76 -16.33 4.14
CA LYS A 55 -7.66 -16.70 2.73
C LYS A 55 -8.59 -15.90 1.81
N ASN A 56 -9.86 -15.75 2.19
CA ASN A 56 -10.84 -15.04 1.35
C ASN A 56 -10.51 -13.56 1.17
N VAL A 57 -9.93 -12.90 2.19
CA VAL A 57 -9.54 -11.49 2.11
C VAL A 57 -8.25 -11.34 1.31
N ASP A 58 -7.30 -12.25 1.50
CA ASP A 58 -6.05 -12.26 0.73
C ASP A 58 -6.31 -12.56 -0.76
N GLU A 59 -7.25 -13.45 -1.09
CA GLU A 59 -7.71 -13.69 -2.47
C GLU A 59 -8.38 -12.43 -3.06
N TRP A 60 -9.29 -11.79 -2.31
CA TRP A 60 -9.91 -10.53 -2.74
C TRP A 60 -8.88 -9.41 -2.98
N PHE A 61 -7.81 -9.37 -2.17
CA PHE A 61 -6.71 -8.43 -2.28
C PHE A 61 -5.76 -8.74 -3.45
N ALA A 62 -5.53 -10.02 -3.75
CA ALA A 62 -4.72 -10.46 -4.89
C ALA A 62 -5.40 -10.15 -6.23
N GLU A 63 -6.74 -10.21 -6.28
CA GLU A 63 -7.54 -9.86 -7.46
C GLU A 63 -7.70 -8.35 -7.69
N ARG A 64 -6.91 -7.50 -7.02
CA ARG A 64 -7.06 -6.04 -7.11
C ARG A 64 -6.61 -5.50 -8.46
N ASP A 65 -7.40 -4.58 -8.99
CA ASP A 65 -7.20 -3.82 -10.22
C ASP A 65 -7.15 -2.31 -9.97
N THR A 66 -7.58 -1.89 -8.78
CA THR A 66 -7.51 -0.52 -8.28
C THR A 66 -6.74 -0.48 -6.96
N ASP A 67 -6.45 0.75 -6.51
CA ASP A 67 -5.90 0.99 -5.19
C ASP A 67 -6.83 0.43 -4.09
N VAL A 68 -6.21 0.00 -3.00
CA VAL A 68 -6.87 -0.53 -1.81
C VAL A 68 -6.53 0.38 -0.64
N GLU A 69 -7.58 0.91 -0.01
CA GLU A 69 -7.46 1.67 1.23
C GLU A 69 -8.00 0.85 2.38
N ALA A 70 -7.25 0.78 3.48
CA ALA A 70 -7.70 0.21 4.75
C ALA A 70 -7.76 1.32 5.80
N SER A 71 -8.89 1.45 6.46
CA SER A 71 -9.04 2.28 7.65
C SER A 71 -9.43 1.42 8.84
N LEU A 72 -8.90 1.75 10.02
CA LEU A 72 -9.07 0.94 11.21
C LEU A 72 -9.75 1.72 12.33
N ILE A 73 -10.69 1.07 13.00
CA ILE A 73 -11.31 1.55 14.24
C ILE A 73 -10.88 0.60 15.36
N GLN A 74 -10.08 1.11 16.28
CA GLN A 74 -9.62 0.37 17.45
C GLN A 74 -10.46 0.70 18.68
N LYS A 75 -11.01 -0.31 19.34
CA LYS A 75 -11.66 -0.14 20.64
C LYS A 75 -10.59 0.07 21.71
N ARG A 76 -10.37 1.31 22.15
CA ARG A 76 -9.32 1.69 23.14
C ARG A 76 -9.80 1.72 24.60
N SER A 77 -11.00 1.22 24.89
CA SER A 77 -11.51 1.16 26.27
C SER A 77 -10.84 0.05 27.07
N TRP A 78 -10.68 0.20 28.38
CA TRP A 78 -10.23 -0.87 29.29
C TRP A 78 -11.09 -2.14 29.21
N LEU A 79 -12.36 -2.03 28.84
CA LEU A 79 -13.24 -3.18 28.56
C LEU A 79 -12.85 -3.95 27.28
N SER A 80 -12.07 -3.35 26.38
CA SER A 80 -11.59 -3.99 25.14
C SER A 80 -10.56 -5.10 25.40
N LEU A 81 -9.87 -5.07 26.55
CA LEU A 81 -8.92 -6.10 26.95
C LEU A 81 -9.59 -7.47 27.13
N PHE A 82 -10.91 -7.49 27.30
CA PHE A 82 -11.73 -8.71 27.37
C PHE A 82 -12.43 -9.05 26.05
N SER A 83 -12.21 -8.27 24.99
CA SER A 83 -12.77 -8.51 23.65
C SER A 83 -11.82 -9.35 22.81
N ASN A 84 -12.32 -10.44 22.21
CA ASN A 84 -11.52 -11.25 21.28
C ASN A 84 -11.23 -10.54 19.95
N ASN A 85 -12.00 -9.49 19.59
CA ASN A 85 -11.86 -8.74 18.35
C ASN A 85 -11.87 -7.22 18.64
N PRO A 86 -10.74 -6.63 19.02
CA PRO A 86 -10.64 -5.22 19.41
C PRO A 86 -10.64 -4.26 18.20
N THR A 87 -10.28 -4.76 17.01
CA THR A 87 -10.00 -3.97 15.83
C THR A 87 -11.03 -4.27 14.74
N GLU A 88 -11.65 -3.21 14.23
CA GLU A 88 -12.53 -3.26 13.06
C GLU A 88 -11.78 -2.62 11.89
N VAL A 89 -11.69 -3.34 10.79
CA VAL A 89 -10.98 -2.91 9.58
C VAL A 89 -12.00 -2.75 8.47
N HIS A 90 -12.04 -1.57 7.89
CA HIS A 90 -12.80 -1.27 6.69
C HIS A 90 -11.84 -1.19 5.52
N LEU A 91 -11.92 -2.18 4.63
CA LEU A 91 -11.15 -2.27 3.39
C LEU A 91 -12.03 -1.79 2.23
N SER A 92 -11.51 -0.89 1.41
CA SER A 92 -12.18 -0.40 0.21
C SER A 92 -11.28 -0.57 -1.01
N ARG A 93 -11.84 -1.15 -2.07
CA ARG A 93 -11.24 -1.27 -3.40
C ARG A 93 -12.25 -0.75 -4.42
N GLY A 94 -12.13 0.51 -4.84
CA GLY A 94 -13.09 1.15 -5.74
C GLY A 94 -14.51 1.08 -5.18
N SER A 95 -15.39 0.29 -5.80
CA SER A 95 -16.78 0.07 -5.36
C SER A 95 -16.99 -1.14 -4.45
N LYS A 96 -15.95 -1.96 -4.22
CA LYS A 96 -16.01 -3.17 -3.38
C LYS A 96 -15.49 -2.85 -1.99
N ASN A 97 -16.30 -3.09 -0.96
CA ASN A 97 -15.93 -2.87 0.44
C ASN A 97 -16.03 -4.17 1.24
N ILE A 98 -15.10 -4.36 2.17
CA ILE A 98 -15.09 -5.45 3.14
C ILE A 98 -14.94 -4.87 4.54
N GLU A 99 -15.82 -5.27 5.44
CA GLU A 99 -15.66 -5.05 6.88
C GLU A 99 -15.17 -6.34 7.54
N ALA A 100 -14.03 -6.25 8.22
CA ALA A 100 -13.43 -7.37 8.92
C ALA A 100 -13.23 -7.03 10.41
N ARG A 101 -13.52 -8.01 11.27
CA ARG A 101 -13.18 -7.93 12.70
C ARG A 101 -11.92 -8.74 12.94
N VAL A 102 -10.89 -8.07 13.43
CA VAL A 102 -9.55 -8.60 13.50
C VAL A 102 -9.24 -8.96 14.95
N PRO A 103 -8.97 -10.24 15.26
CA PRO A 103 -8.49 -10.65 16.57
C PRO A 103 -7.05 -10.19 16.79
N TYR A 104 -6.62 -10.22 18.05
CA TYR A 104 -5.23 -9.99 18.40
C TYR A 104 -4.30 -11.02 17.73
N GLY A 105 -3.11 -10.57 17.32
CA GLY A 105 -2.03 -11.44 16.83
C GLY A 105 -2.04 -11.71 15.32
N LEU A 106 -2.96 -11.12 14.56
CA LEU A 106 -2.85 -11.10 13.10
C LEU A 106 -1.90 -10.00 12.64
N SER A 107 -1.11 -10.28 11.61
CA SER A 107 -0.14 -9.37 11.02
C SER A 107 -0.29 -9.32 9.50
N LEU A 108 0.01 -8.16 8.92
CA LEU A 108 0.23 -8.04 7.47
C LEU A 108 1.69 -8.37 7.14
N ASP A 109 1.96 -8.91 5.95
CA ASP A 109 3.33 -9.16 5.46
C ASP A 109 3.69 -8.12 4.40
N MET A 110 4.75 -7.34 4.66
CA MET A 110 5.26 -6.34 3.72
C MET A 110 6.79 -6.37 3.59
N HIS A 111 7.29 -6.07 2.41
CA HIS A 111 8.67 -5.59 2.27
C HIS A 111 8.72 -4.11 2.64
N VAL A 112 9.63 -3.74 3.54
CA VAL A 112 9.87 -2.33 3.89
C VAL A 112 11.15 -1.86 3.21
N VAL A 113 11.09 -0.69 2.58
CA VAL A 113 12.26 -0.08 1.95
C VAL A 113 13.38 0.09 2.98
N GLY A 114 14.56 -0.45 2.66
CA GLY A 114 15.74 -0.39 3.53
C GLY A 114 15.89 -1.58 4.48
N GLU A 115 14.89 -2.46 4.59
CA GLU A 115 14.98 -3.70 5.36
C GLU A 115 15.40 -4.88 4.44
N LYS A 116 16.32 -5.74 4.92
CA LYS A 116 16.79 -6.90 4.14
C LYS A 116 15.78 -8.05 4.07
N ARG A 117 14.84 -8.07 5.00
CA ARG A 117 13.83 -9.14 5.14
C ARG A 117 12.45 -8.50 5.11
N ARG A 118 11.45 -9.32 4.85
CA ARG A 118 10.06 -8.90 5.02
C ARG A 118 9.77 -8.67 6.49
N ARG A 119 8.80 -7.82 6.74
CA ARG A 119 8.34 -7.42 8.05
C ARG A 119 6.88 -7.79 8.22
N GLU A 120 6.61 -8.50 9.29
CA GLU A 120 5.26 -8.68 9.80
C GLU A 120 4.87 -7.45 10.62
N VAL A 121 3.75 -6.83 10.27
CA VAL A 121 3.22 -5.64 10.94
C VAL A 121 1.90 -6.00 11.60
N ASP A 122 1.85 -5.94 12.92
CA ASP A 122 0.66 -6.28 13.71
C ASP A 122 -0.47 -5.29 13.42
N TRP A 123 -1.66 -5.82 13.09
CA TRP A 123 -2.88 -5.04 12.86
C TRP A 123 -3.27 -4.13 14.04
N ALA A 124 -2.89 -4.50 15.27
CA ALA A 124 -3.08 -3.65 16.44
C ALA A 124 -2.23 -2.37 16.42
N THR A 125 -1.20 -2.30 15.58
CA THR A 125 -0.31 -1.12 15.47
C THR A 125 -0.68 -0.19 14.32
N ILE A 126 -1.56 -0.62 13.42
CA ILE A 126 -1.89 0.09 12.19
C ILE A 126 -3.05 1.07 12.43
N GLU A 127 -2.97 2.22 11.78
CA GLU A 127 -4.02 3.24 11.73
C GLU A 127 -4.69 3.29 10.34
N ARG A 128 -3.89 3.23 9.28
CA ARG A 128 -4.35 3.29 7.89
C ARG A 128 -3.39 2.55 6.96
N ILE A 129 -3.89 2.00 5.88
CA ILE A 129 -3.08 1.42 4.80
C ILE A 129 -3.54 2.02 3.48
N PHE A 130 -2.59 2.32 2.61
CA PHE A 130 -2.81 2.61 1.20
C PHE A 130 -1.94 1.66 0.39
N VAL A 131 -2.56 0.77 -0.38
CA VAL A 131 -1.86 -0.13 -1.29
C VAL A 131 -2.25 0.25 -2.71
N SER A 132 -1.28 0.49 -3.59
CA SER A 132 -1.59 0.81 -4.97
C SER A 132 -1.96 -0.42 -5.80
N LYS A 133 -2.61 -0.16 -6.93
CA LYS A 133 -2.90 -1.19 -7.94
C LYS A 133 -1.61 -1.92 -8.37
N PRO A 134 -1.70 -3.19 -8.78
CA PRO A 134 -0.52 -3.94 -9.17
C PRO A 134 0.15 -3.31 -10.41
N PRO A 135 1.46 -3.46 -10.57
CA PRO A 135 2.15 -2.99 -11.77
C PRO A 135 1.56 -3.64 -13.01
N ALA A 136 1.62 -2.93 -14.15
CA ALA A 136 1.15 -3.47 -15.41
C ALA A 136 1.92 -4.76 -15.77
N PRO A 137 1.31 -5.71 -16.50
CA PRO A 137 1.93 -7.00 -16.81
C PRO A 137 3.31 -6.90 -17.47
N TRP A 138 3.53 -5.85 -18.26
CA TRP A 138 4.81 -5.58 -18.94
C TRP A 138 5.88 -4.97 -18.02
N ALA A 139 5.48 -4.40 -16.88
CA ALA A 139 6.38 -3.80 -15.88
C ALA A 139 6.83 -4.80 -14.81
N VAL A 140 6.23 -5.99 -14.77
CA VAL A 140 6.62 -7.06 -13.85
C VAL A 140 7.94 -7.66 -14.35
N HIS A 141 9.01 -7.43 -13.61
CA HIS A 141 10.24 -8.19 -13.80
C HIS A 141 10.03 -9.61 -13.28
N GLU A 142 10.16 -10.62 -14.15
CA GLU A 142 10.32 -12.01 -13.71
C GLU A 142 11.52 -12.06 -12.75
N ALA A 143 11.30 -12.49 -11.51
CA ALA A 143 12.32 -12.44 -10.47
C ALA A 143 13.59 -13.22 -10.88
N PRO A 144 14.80 -12.63 -10.77
CA PRO A 144 16.02 -13.40 -10.74
C PRO A 144 16.17 -13.95 -9.31
N ASN A 145 15.60 -15.12 -9.03
CA ASN A 145 15.88 -15.84 -7.78
C ASN A 145 16.19 -17.32 -8.06
N ARG A 146 17.34 -17.53 -8.69
CA ARG A 146 18.21 -18.71 -8.48
C ARG A 146 19.63 -18.16 -8.45
N GLU A 147 20.40 -18.57 -7.44
CA GLU A 147 21.80 -18.15 -7.18
C GLU A 147 21.97 -16.87 -6.35
N GLN A 148 21.67 -16.98 -5.06
CA GLN A 148 22.47 -16.33 -4.02
C GLN A 148 22.31 -17.04 -2.67
N ASP A 149 22.43 -18.37 -2.70
CA ASP A 149 22.71 -19.22 -1.54
C ASP A 149 23.80 -20.20 -1.98
N SER A 150 25.06 -19.76 -1.90
CA SER A 150 26.28 -20.59 -1.98
C SER A 150 27.40 -19.90 -1.21
#